data_AF-A0A4R0DCQ8-F1
#
_entry.id   AF-A0A4R0DCQ8-F1
#
_cell.length_a   1.000
_cell.length_b   1.000
_cell.length_c   1.000
_cell.angle_alpha   90.00
_cell.angle_beta   90.00
_cell.angle_gamma   90.00
#
_symmetry.space_group_name_H-M   'P 1'
#
loop_
_entity.id
_entity.type
_entity.pdbx_description
1 polymer ?
#
loop_
_entity_poly.entity_id
_entity_poly.type
_entity_poly.pdbx_seq_one_letter_code
_entity_poly.pdbx_strand_id
1 'polypeptide(L)'
;MKPTHLTNLGQKGSTLLEALVALLLTGIIALGGAVSIGKILQTHRQSNIQQIAVSQLRVLLQSGSSLCTTTSTPTISVNNTTLNVSVTCTEKSITVNGAAVTIKKPVLSVTDDSLGGEVKVGESL
;
A
#
# COMPACT_ATOMS: atom_id res chain seq x y z
N MET A 1 -16.69 -41.12 -52.87
CA MET A 1 -16.98 -41.58 -51.50
C MET A 1 -17.24 -40.34 -50.65
N LYS A 2 -18.44 -40.18 -50.10
CA LYS A 2 -18.88 -38.98 -49.37
C LYS A 2 -18.90 -39.34 -47.88
N PRO A 3 -18.21 -38.59 -47.00
CA PRO A 3 -18.22 -38.91 -45.58
C PRO A 3 -19.60 -38.55 -45.00
N THR A 4 -20.31 -39.58 -44.54
CA THR A 4 -21.52 -39.45 -43.74
C THR A 4 -21.12 -38.92 -42.36
N HIS A 5 -21.31 -37.61 -42.16
CA HIS A 5 -21.20 -36.99 -40.85
C HIS A 5 -22.37 -37.47 -39.98
N LEU A 6 -22.12 -38.51 -39.18
CA LEU A 6 -23.03 -39.01 -38.16
C LEU A 6 -23.17 -37.93 -37.08
N THR A 7 -24.13 -37.03 -37.23
CA THR A 7 -24.60 -36.21 -36.11
C THR A 7 -25.29 -37.15 -35.13
N ASN A 8 -24.62 -37.42 -34.02
CA ASN A 8 -25.12 -38.23 -32.92
C ASN A 8 -26.44 -37.62 -32.39
N LEU A 9 -27.56 -38.32 -32.55
CA LEU A 9 -28.90 -37.86 -32.12
C LEU A 9 -29.08 -37.80 -30.58
N GLY A 10 -28.09 -38.21 -29.78
CA GLY A 10 -28.07 -38.02 -28.32
C GLY A 10 -27.71 -36.59 -27.87
N GLN A 11 -27.38 -35.70 -28.81
CA GLN A 11 -26.81 -34.38 -28.53
C GLN A 11 -27.86 -33.25 -28.32
N LYS A 12 -29.13 -33.59 -28.06
CA LYS A 12 -30.22 -32.59 -27.95
C LYS A 12 -30.73 -32.31 -26.53
N GLY A 13 -30.30 -33.07 -25.53
CA GLY A 13 -30.61 -32.81 -24.10
C GLY A 13 -29.40 -32.38 -23.27
N SER A 14 -28.20 -32.82 -23.62
CA SER A 14 -26.96 -32.52 -22.88
C SER A 14 -26.49 -31.07 -23.03
N THR A 15 -26.80 -30.43 -24.16
CA THR A 15 -26.28 -29.08 -24.48
C THR A 15 -26.89 -27.98 -23.61
N LEU A 16 -28.16 -28.13 -23.20
CA LEU A 16 -28.83 -27.17 -22.32
C LEU A 16 -28.31 -27.32 -20.87
N LEU A 17 -28.13 -28.55 -20.41
CA LEU A 17 -27.52 -28.83 -19.10
C LEU A 17 -26.07 -28.32 -19.05
N GLU A 18 -25.30 -28.56 -20.10
CA GLU A 18 -23.92 -28.10 -20.23
C GLU A 18 -23.83 -26.56 -20.27
N ALA A 19 -24.73 -25.89 -20.99
CA ALA A 19 -24.82 -24.44 -20.98
C ALA A 19 -25.18 -23.89 -19.60
N LEU A 20 -26.08 -24.55 -18.87
CA LEU A 20 -26.47 -24.16 -17.51
C LEU A 20 -25.30 -24.32 -16.52
N VAL A 21 -24.55 -25.42 -16.63
CA VAL A 21 -23.33 -25.64 -15.83
C VAL A 21 -22.25 -24.63 -16.17
N ALA A 22 -22.02 -24.35 -17.47
CA ALA A 22 -21.05 -23.35 -17.91
C ALA A 22 -21.41 -21.94 -17.41
N LEU A 23 -22.69 -21.56 -17.47
CA LEU A 23 -23.18 -20.28 -16.97
C LEU A 23 -23.05 -20.16 -15.44
N LEU A 24 -23.32 -21.25 -14.73
CA LEU A 24 -23.13 -21.34 -13.28
C LEU A 24 -21.65 -21.19 -12.90
N LEU A 25 -20.75 -21.92 -13.57
CA LEU A 25 -19.30 -21.82 -13.34
C LEU A 25 -18.77 -20.41 -13.65
N THR A 26 -19.20 -19.83 -14.77
CA THR A 26 -18.82 -18.46 -15.15
C THR A 26 -19.31 -17.45 -14.11
N GLY A 27 -20.53 -17.63 -13.58
CA GLY A 27 -21.07 -16.82 -12.50
C GLY A 27 -20.22 -16.88 -11.22
N ILE A 28 -19.83 -18.09 -10.80
CA ILE A 28 -18.96 -18.29 -9.62
C ILE A 28 -17.61 -17.60 -9.82
N ILE A 29 -17.00 -17.76 -11.00
CA ILE A 29 -15.71 -17.14 -11.32
C ILE A 29 -15.83 -15.61 -11.33
N ALA A 30 -16.88 -15.06 -11.94
CA ALA A 30 -17.12 -13.61 -11.98
C ALA A 30 -17.33 -13.03 -10.57
N LEU A 31 -18.11 -13.69 -9.72
CA LEU A 31 -18.33 -13.30 -8.32
C LEU A 31 -17.01 -13.37 -7.51
N GLY A 32 -16.23 -14.44 -7.66
CA GLY A 32 -14.93 -14.57 -7.00
C GLY A 32 -13.92 -13.50 -7.45
N GLY A 33 -13.94 -13.16 -8.75
CA GLY A 33 -13.13 -12.08 -9.31
C GLY A 33 -13.52 -10.71 -8.75
N ALA A 34 -14.81 -10.41 -8.67
CA ALA A 34 -15.31 -9.14 -8.14
C ALA A 34 -14.89 -8.91 -6.68
N VAL A 35 -15.00 -9.92 -5.82
CA VAL A 35 -14.56 -9.85 -4.41
C VAL A 35 -13.06 -9.59 -4.32
N SER A 36 -12.27 -10.23 -5.18
CA SER A 36 -10.81 -10.06 -5.21
C SER A 36 -10.41 -8.66 -5.64
N ILE A 37 -11.03 -8.12 -6.70
CA ILE A 37 -10.80 -6.75 -7.19
C ILE A 37 -11.16 -5.72 -6.11
N GLY A 38 -12.26 -5.94 -5.37
CA GLY A 38 -12.65 -5.06 -4.27
C GLY A 38 -11.56 -4.93 -3.20
N LYS A 39 -10.95 -6.06 -2.79
CA LYS A 39 -9.82 -6.05 -1.84
C LYS A 39 -8.58 -5.38 -2.43
N ILE A 40 -8.27 -5.64 -3.70
CA ILE A 40 -7.12 -5.03 -4.38
C ILE A 40 -7.27 -3.50 -4.42
N LEU A 41 -8.44 -2.97 -4.76
CA LEU A 41 -8.70 -1.53 -4.77
C LEU A 41 -8.52 -0.90 -3.39
N GLN A 42 -8.96 -1.58 -2.33
CA GLN A 42 -8.73 -1.12 -0.95
C GLN A 42 -7.24 -1.05 -0.64
N THR A 43 -6.45 -2.08 -1.01
CA THR A 43 -5.00 -2.07 -0.81
C THR A 43 -4.29 -1.00 -1.65
N HIS A 44 -4.76 -0.72 -2.87
CA HIS A 44 -4.21 0.36 -3.71
C HIS A 44 -4.45 1.73 -3.09
N ARG A 45 -5.66 1.98 -2.58
CA ARG A 45 -5.97 3.22 -1.87
C ARG A 45 -5.05 3.36 -0.65
N GLN A 46 -4.91 2.30 0.13
CA GLN A 46 -4.06 2.24 1.31
C GLN A 46 -2.60 2.57 0.98
N SER A 47 -2.06 1.94 -0.07
CA SER A 47 -0.68 2.17 -0.53
C SER A 47 -0.45 3.61 -1.00
N ASN A 48 -1.41 4.22 -1.69
CA ASN A 48 -1.27 5.59 -2.18
C ASN A 48 -1.20 6.59 -1.01
N ILE A 49 -2.11 6.43 -0.04
CA ILE A 49 -2.14 7.24 1.19
C ILE A 49 -0.82 7.10 1.95
N GLN A 50 -0.29 5.89 2.08
CA GLN A 50 1.01 5.63 2.71
C GLN A 50 2.16 6.32 1.98
N GLN A 51 2.19 6.27 0.64
CA GLN A 51 3.22 6.96 -0.16
C GLN A 51 3.17 8.48 0.02
N ILE A 52 1.98 9.07 0.08
CA ILE A 52 1.80 10.50 0.37
C ILE A 52 2.34 10.83 1.77
N ALA A 53 1.97 10.03 2.78
CA ALA A 53 2.46 10.21 4.14
C ALA A 53 3.99 10.15 4.21
N VAL A 54 4.60 9.13 3.60
CA VAL A 54 6.07 9.00 3.52
C VAL A 54 6.70 10.20 2.80
N SER A 55 6.10 10.69 1.72
CA SER A 55 6.60 11.85 0.99
C SER A 55 6.57 13.11 1.86
N GLN A 56 5.47 13.37 2.56
CA GLN A 56 5.36 14.51 3.48
C GLN A 56 6.34 14.38 4.63
N LEU A 57 6.49 13.19 5.21
CA LEU A 57 7.47 12.96 6.26
C LEU A 57 8.91 13.15 5.76
N ARG A 58 9.23 12.79 4.50
CA ARG A 58 10.54 13.10 3.91
C ARG A 58 10.76 14.60 3.71
N VAL A 59 9.74 15.35 3.29
CA VAL A 59 9.82 16.80 3.19
C VAL A 59 10.05 17.42 4.57
N LEU A 60 9.37 16.92 5.61
CA LEU A 60 9.64 17.33 6.99
C LEU A 60 11.07 16.99 7.40
N LEU A 61 11.56 15.78 7.12
CA LEU A 61 12.94 15.37 7.40
C LEU A 61 14.00 16.27 6.76
N GLN A 62 13.72 16.91 5.62
CA GLN A 62 14.65 17.88 5.01
C GLN A 62 14.89 19.10 5.89
N SER A 63 13.99 19.41 6.83
CA SER A 63 14.19 20.46 7.83
C SER A 63 15.27 20.10 8.87
N GLY A 64 15.68 18.83 8.93
CA GLY A 64 16.88 18.37 9.64
C GLY A 64 16.90 18.69 11.14
N SER A 65 18.00 19.26 11.60
CA SER A 65 18.29 19.54 13.02
C SER A 65 17.27 20.46 13.71
N SER A 66 16.53 21.27 12.94
CA SER A 66 15.50 22.18 13.48
C SER A 66 14.36 21.40 14.16
N LEU A 67 14.02 20.22 13.64
CA LEU A 67 13.00 19.32 14.19
C LEU A 67 13.39 18.76 15.56
N CYS A 68 14.68 18.69 15.87
CA CYS A 68 15.19 18.22 17.16
C CYS A 68 15.31 19.32 18.21
N THR A 69 15.08 20.58 17.81
CA THR A 69 15.19 21.76 18.69
C THR A 69 13.85 22.39 19.00
N THR A 70 12.83 22.14 18.18
CA THR A 70 11.48 22.66 18.38
C THR A 70 10.66 21.74 19.27
N THR A 71 10.05 22.30 20.32
CA THR A 71 9.08 21.62 21.21
C THR A 71 7.70 21.41 20.58
N SER A 72 7.47 21.95 19.37
CA SER A 72 6.23 21.74 18.63
C SER A 72 6.27 20.41 17.88
N THR A 73 5.30 19.54 18.14
CA THR A 73 5.14 18.28 17.40
C THR A 73 4.74 18.59 15.95
N PRO A 74 5.56 18.23 14.95
CA PRO A 74 5.20 18.44 13.56
C PRO A 74 3.98 17.60 13.21
N THR A 75 3.19 18.09 12.26
CA THR A 75 1.99 17.41 11.79
C THR A 75 2.08 17.20 10.28
N ILE A 76 1.48 16.11 9.81
CA ILE A 76 1.26 15.86 8.38
C ILE A 76 -0.24 15.84 8.10
N SER A 77 -0.64 16.25 6.89
CA SER A 77 -2.04 16.21 6.48
C SER A 77 -2.22 15.12 5.43
N VAL A 78 -2.93 14.06 5.82
CA VAL A 78 -3.18 12.91 4.97
C VAL A 78 -4.69 12.80 4.79
N ASN A 79 -5.16 12.98 3.55
CA ASN A 79 -6.59 12.86 3.21
C ASN A 79 -7.50 13.72 4.13
N ASN A 80 -7.19 15.01 4.24
CA ASN A 80 -7.87 16.00 5.10
C ASN A 80 -7.84 15.70 6.61
N THR A 81 -7.04 14.73 7.05
CA THR A 81 -6.84 14.41 8.46
C THR A 81 -5.44 14.81 8.88
N THR A 82 -5.32 15.56 9.97
CA THR A 82 -4.03 15.97 10.53
C THR A 82 -3.54 14.87 11.48
N LEU A 83 -2.39 14.30 11.18
CA LEU A 83 -1.74 13.27 11.99
C LEU A 83 -0.53 13.86 12.71
N ASN A 84 -0.40 13.56 13.99
CA ASN A 84 0.72 13.99 14.81
C ASN A 84 1.93 13.12 14.52
N VAL A 85 3.07 13.74 14.24
CA VAL A 85 4.33 13.05 13.96
C VAL A 85 5.15 12.98 15.23
N SER A 86 5.54 11.76 15.62
CA SER A 86 6.52 11.53 16.67
C SER A 86 7.92 11.74 16.11
N VAL A 87 8.71 12.60 16.75
CA VAL A 87 10.10 12.91 16.38
C VAL A 87 11.02 12.29 17.42
N THR A 88 11.91 11.40 17.00
CA THR A 88 12.97 10.85 17.85
C THR A 88 14.31 11.28 17.27
N CYS A 89 15.13 12.01 18.02
CA CYS A 89 16.43 12.47 17.55
C CYS A 89 17.56 11.69 18.20
N THR A 90 18.45 11.13 17.38
CA THR A 90 19.66 10.44 17.82
C THR A 90 20.89 11.26 17.42
N GLU A 91 21.83 11.46 18.34
CA GLU A 91 23.08 12.17 18.04
C GLU A 91 24.13 11.18 17.53
N LYS A 92 24.80 11.51 16.43
CA LYS A 92 25.91 10.71 15.89
C LYS A 92 27.11 11.60 15.62
N SER A 93 28.25 11.25 16.22
CA SER A 93 29.52 11.89 15.92
C SER A 93 30.15 11.25 14.68
N ILE A 94 30.55 12.07 13.71
CA ILE A 94 31.21 11.65 12.48
C ILE A 94 32.48 12.48 12.33
N THR A 95 33.62 11.82 12.11
CA THR A 95 34.88 12.50 11.84
C THR A 95 34.97 12.89 10.37
N VAL A 96 35.06 14.20 10.10
CA VAL A 96 35.31 14.75 8.77
C VAL A 96 36.68 15.42 8.79
N ASN A 97 37.61 14.92 7.98
CA ASN A 97 38.96 15.47 7.84
C ASN A 97 39.72 15.65 9.18
N GLY A 98 39.59 14.65 10.08
CA GLY A 98 40.26 14.64 11.39
C GLY A 98 39.56 15.42 12.52
N ALA A 99 38.51 16.18 12.23
CA ALA A 99 37.68 16.85 13.23
C ALA A 99 36.37 16.07 13.48
N ALA A 100 36.02 15.87 14.76
CA ALA A 100 34.76 15.25 15.13
C ALA A 100 33.61 16.25 15.01
N VAL A 101 32.60 15.91 14.21
CA VAL A 101 31.38 16.71 14.00
C VAL A 101 30.19 15.92 14.50
N THR A 102 29.42 16.49 15.43
CA THR A 102 28.19 15.87 15.95
C THR A 102 27.00 16.28 15.09
N ILE A 103 26.30 15.30 14.52
CA ILE A 103 25.10 15.49 13.71
C ILE A 103 23.89 14.92 14.46
N LYS A 104 22.82 15.71 14.56
CA LYS A 104 21.52 15.25 15.06
C LYS A 104 20.72 14.63 13.90
N LYS A 105 20.36 13.35 14.02
CA LYS A 105 19.54 12.62 13.05
C LYS A 105 18.11 12.45 13.59
N PRO A 106 17.10 13.14 13.03
CA PRO A 106 15.70 12.89 13.37
C PRO A 106 15.17 11.64 12.66
N VAL A 107 14.42 10.83 13.40
CA VAL A 107 13.56 9.75 12.92
C VAL A 107 12.12 10.18 13.16
N LEU A 108 11.30 10.18 12.11
CA LEU A 108 9.89 10.54 12.19
C LEU A 108 9.03 9.28 12.11
N SER A 109 8.03 9.19 12.98
CA SER A 109 7.05 8.12 12.97
C SER A 109 5.63 8.68 13.02
N VAL A 110 4.72 8.07 12.26
CA VAL A 110 3.28 8.32 12.31
C VAL A 110 2.56 6.97 12.40
N THR A 111 1.60 6.87 13.32
CA THR A 111 0.75 5.68 13.48
C THR A 111 -0.68 6.04 13.15
N ASP A 112 -1.25 5.34 12.17
CA ASP A 112 -2.67 5.47 11.83
C ASP A 112 -3.20 4.22 11.11
N ASP A 113 -4.44 3.82 11.39
CA ASP A 113 -5.06 2.63 10.79
C ASP A 113 -5.26 2.79 9.27
N SER A 114 -5.51 4.01 8.80
CA SER A 114 -5.58 4.36 7.37
C SER A 114 -4.21 4.43 6.70
N LEU A 115 -3.13 4.20 7.45
CA LEU A 115 -1.77 3.96 6.96
C LEU A 115 -1.39 2.47 7.00
N GLY A 116 -2.26 1.61 7.55
CA GLY A 116 -1.99 0.19 7.72
C GLY A 116 -1.05 -0.08 8.90
N GLY A 117 -0.93 0.87 9.83
CA GLY A 117 -0.09 0.77 11.03
C GLY A 117 0.90 1.92 11.16
N GLU A 118 2.11 1.59 11.63
CA GLU A 118 3.17 2.57 11.87
C GLU A 118 4.04 2.79 10.62
N VAL A 119 4.19 4.05 10.20
CA VAL A 119 5.06 4.47 9.10
C VAL A 119 6.22 5.27 9.67
N LYS A 120 7.43 4.73 9.52
CA LYS A 120 8.69 5.37 9.93
C LYS A 120 9.48 5.86 8.73
N VAL A 121 10.07 7.05 8.86
CA VAL A 121 11.10 7.54 7.96
C VAL A 121 12.27 8.12 8.74
N GLY A 122 13.48 7.91 8.23
CA GLY A 122 14.72 8.29 8.91
C GLY A 122 15.54 7.05 9.24
N GLU A 123 16.80 7.26 9.57
CA GLU A 123 17.76 6.21 9.84
C GLU A 123 17.98 6.10 11.35
N SER A 124 17.50 5.03 11.97
CA SER A 124 17.88 4.63 13.33
C SER A 124 19.12 3.74 13.24
N LEU A 125 20.23 4.21 13.78
CA LEU A 125 21.48 3.46 13.93
C LEU A 125 21.69 3.16 15.40
#